data_AF-A0A0R0GUW4-F1
#
_entry.id   AF-A0A0R0GUW4-F1
#
_cell.length_a   1.000
_cell.length_b   1.000
_cell.length_c   1.000
_cell.angle_alpha   90.00
_cell.angle_beta   90.00
_cell.angle_gamma   90.00
#
_symmetry.space_group_name_H-M   'P 1'
#
loop_
_entity.id
_entity.type
_entity.pdbx_description
1 polymer ?
#
loop_
_entity_poly.entity_id
_entity_poly.type
_entity_poly.pdbx_seq_one_letter_code
_entity_poly.pdbx_strand_id
1 'polypeptide(L)'
;MDKGEEEYGESDNKAQDKISDFEMKLMDIDNEYLGILEVYHFARICKDLNSIDDTIVILITKEGVKFSTKGDIGTTNIVCKQNTSMDKPEEASIIEMNEPLSNIVIISLSNELSVVVEYKIVKMGYVCFYLAPKIEEGEEDTKPQV
;
A
#
# COMPACT_ATOMS: atom_id res chain seq x y z
N MET A 1 -42.64 6.41 -41.93
CA MET A 1 -41.48 5.77 -41.27
C MET A 1 -41.83 5.75 -39.80
N ASP A 2 -42.56 4.71 -39.41
CA ASP A 2 -43.12 4.62 -38.07
C ASP A 2 -42.06 4.04 -37.13
N LYS A 3 -41.94 4.67 -35.96
CA LYS A 3 -40.85 4.50 -35.03
C LYS A 3 -40.96 3.11 -34.38
N GLY A 4 -39.92 2.30 -34.54
CA GLY A 4 -39.77 1.05 -33.79
C GLY A 4 -39.72 1.36 -32.30
N GLU A 5 -40.63 0.77 -31.56
CA GLU A 5 -40.68 0.79 -30.11
C GLU A 5 -39.47 -0.01 -29.60
N GLU A 6 -38.52 0.69 -28.96
CA GLU A 6 -37.43 0.07 -28.21
C GLU A 6 -38.05 -0.55 -26.94
N GLU A 7 -38.46 -1.80 -27.08
CA GLU A 7 -38.86 -2.65 -25.96
C GLU A 7 -37.61 -2.91 -25.10
N TYR A 8 -37.52 -2.22 -23.97
CA TYR A 8 -36.53 -2.49 -22.93
C TYR A 8 -36.82 -3.87 -22.34
N GLY A 9 -36.25 -4.90 -22.97
CA GLY A 9 -36.23 -6.24 -22.45
C GLY A 9 -35.62 -6.23 -21.05
N GLU A 10 -36.44 -6.61 -20.07
CA GLU A 10 -36.08 -6.85 -18.69
C GLU A 10 -35.00 -7.92 -18.66
N SER A 11 -33.75 -7.48 -18.73
CA SER A 11 -32.59 -8.34 -18.52
C SER A 11 -32.58 -8.72 -17.06
N ASP A 12 -33.24 -9.85 -16.75
CA ASP A 12 -33.10 -10.60 -15.51
C ASP A 12 -31.66 -10.48 -15.03
N ASN A 13 -31.49 -9.67 -13.99
CA ASN A 13 -30.21 -9.37 -13.37
C ASN A 13 -29.83 -10.60 -12.54
N LYS A 14 -29.49 -11.70 -13.23
CA LYS A 14 -28.72 -12.79 -12.64
C LYS A 14 -27.38 -12.17 -12.32
N ALA A 15 -27.28 -11.61 -11.11
CA ALA A 15 -26.03 -11.35 -10.44
C ALA A 15 -25.27 -12.68 -10.45
N GLN A 16 -24.51 -12.88 -11.53
CA GLN A 16 -23.58 -13.99 -11.63
C GLN A 16 -22.59 -13.72 -10.50
N ASP A 17 -22.74 -14.46 -9.41
CA ASP A 17 -21.72 -14.61 -8.37
C ASP A 17 -20.44 -15.06 -9.07
N LYS A 18 -19.65 -14.09 -9.55
CA LYS A 18 -18.37 -14.34 -10.18
C LYS A 18 -17.39 -14.67 -9.06
N ILE A 19 -17.25 -15.95 -8.79
CA ILE A 19 -16.14 -16.49 -8.01
C ILE A 19 -14.93 -16.56 -8.95
N SER A 20 -13.77 -16.09 -8.50
CA SER A 20 -12.52 -16.14 -9.26
C SER A 20 -11.39 -16.53 -8.32
N ASP A 21 -10.79 -17.68 -8.59
CA ASP A 21 -9.67 -18.21 -7.83
C ASP A 21 -8.36 -17.74 -8.48
N PHE A 22 -7.44 -17.22 -7.66
CA PHE A 22 -6.13 -16.75 -8.11
C PHE A 22 -5.04 -17.35 -7.25
N GLU A 23 -4.03 -17.94 -7.90
CA GLU A 23 -2.78 -18.35 -7.28
C GLU A 23 -1.67 -17.43 -7.81
N MET A 24 -1.00 -16.70 -6.93
CA MET A 24 0.07 -15.77 -7.30
C MET A 24 1.37 -16.21 -6.62
N LYS A 25 2.45 -16.30 -7.40
CA LYS A 25 3.80 -16.42 -6.86
C LYS A 25 4.26 -15.06 -6.34
N LEU A 26 4.84 -15.06 -5.14
CA LEU A 26 5.50 -13.88 -4.59
C LEU A 26 6.71 -13.52 -5.46
N MET A 27 6.87 -12.23 -5.76
CA MET A 27 8.04 -11.72 -6.45
C MET A 27 9.15 -11.46 -5.43
N ASP A 28 10.36 -11.88 -5.78
CA ASP A 28 11.55 -11.44 -5.07
C ASP A 28 11.77 -9.96 -5.42
N ILE A 29 11.69 -9.09 -4.42
CA ILE A 29 12.03 -7.67 -4.59
C ILE A 29 13.54 -7.57 -4.42
N ASP A 30 14.22 -7.18 -5.49
CA ASP A 30 15.63 -6.81 -5.41
C ASP A 30 15.77 -5.61 -4.47
N ASN A 31 16.58 -5.75 -3.42
CA ASN A 31 16.96 -4.65 -2.52
C ASN A 31 17.94 -3.72 -3.27
N GLU A 32 17.49 -3.11 -4.36
CA GLU A 32 18.22 -2.01 -4.96
C GLU A 32 18.13 -0.83 -3.99
N TYR A 33 19.27 -0.19 -3.72
CA TYR A 33 19.44 0.82 -2.67
C TYR A 33 18.46 1.99 -2.86
N LEU A 34 17.24 1.88 -2.33
CA LEU A 34 16.36 3.03 -2.11
C LEU A 34 17.18 4.03 -1.30
N GLY A 35 17.42 5.20 -1.89
CA GLY A 35 18.46 6.10 -1.44
C GLY A 35 18.35 6.34 0.06
N ILE A 36 19.46 6.19 0.77
CA ILE A 36 19.57 6.36 2.23
C ILE A 36 18.82 7.63 2.71
N LEU A 37 18.84 8.70 1.90
CA LEU A 37 18.16 9.96 2.16
C LEU A 37 16.62 9.84 2.21
N GLU A 38 16.00 9.08 1.30
CA GLU A 38 14.55 8.85 1.28
C GLU A 38 14.13 7.98 2.46
N VAL A 39 14.92 6.96 2.77
CA VAL A 39 14.74 6.09 3.95
C VAL A 39 14.78 6.90 5.24
N TYR A 40 15.69 7.87 5.36
CA TYR A 40 15.77 8.74 6.54
C TYR A 40 14.51 9.60 6.74
N HIS A 41 13.94 10.15 5.66
CA HIS A 41 12.76 10.99 5.78
C HIS A 41 11.52 10.18 6.18
N PHE A 42 11.33 9.00 5.57
CA PHE A 42 10.29 8.06 5.97
C PHE A 42 10.42 7.66 7.44
N ALA A 43 11.61 7.22 7.86
CA ALA A 43 11.85 6.78 9.23
C ALA A 43 11.60 7.90 10.24
N ARG A 44 11.97 9.14 9.91
CA ARG A 44 11.71 10.32 10.75
C ARG A 44 10.21 10.58 10.91
N ILE A 45 9.46 10.61 9.81
CA ILE A 45 8.01 10.81 9.87
C ILE A 45 7.35 9.73 10.72
N CYS A 46 7.71 8.46 10.51
CA CYS A 46 7.17 7.36 11.29
C CYS A 46 7.50 7.49 12.78
N LYS A 47 8.74 7.88 13.11
CA LYS A 47 9.15 8.11 14.51
C LYS A 47 8.39 9.26 15.16
N ASP A 48 8.20 10.37 14.44
CA ASP A 48 7.48 11.54 14.95
C ASP A 48 6.00 11.18 15.20
N LEU A 49 5.36 10.44 14.29
CA LEU A 49 3.96 10.00 14.42
C LEU A 49 3.76 8.93 15.51
N ASN A 50 4.74 8.05 15.73
CA ASN A 50 4.69 7.02 16.76
C ASN A 50 4.54 7.59 18.20
N SER A 51 4.82 8.89 18.39
CA SER A 51 4.57 9.58 19.66
C SER A 51 3.09 9.84 19.97
N ILE A 52 2.21 9.73 18.97
CA ILE A 52 0.77 9.97 19.08
C ILE A 52 0.01 8.65 19.20
N ASP A 53 0.32 7.71 18.31
CA ASP A 53 -0.26 6.38 18.28
C ASP A 53 0.73 5.45 17.56
N ASP A 54 0.70 4.16 17.91
CA ASP A 54 1.61 3.19 17.31
C ASP A 54 1.21 2.85 15.87
N THR A 55 -0.04 3.14 15.48
CA THR A 55 -0.60 2.80 14.19
C THR A 55 -0.49 3.98 13.24
N ILE A 56 0.14 3.73 12.09
CA ILE A 56 0.35 4.69 11.02
C ILE A 56 -0.28 4.15 9.74
N VAL A 57 -1.17 4.94 9.16
CA VAL A 57 -1.80 4.68 7.87
C VAL A 57 -1.17 5.58 6.82
N ILE A 58 -0.53 4.99 5.83
CA ILE A 58 0.14 5.67 4.73
C ILE A 58 -0.69 5.48 3.47
N LEU A 59 -1.23 6.56 2.95
CA LEU A 59 -1.94 6.60 1.68
C LEU A 59 -0.99 7.10 0.60
N ILE A 60 -0.75 6.29 -0.43
CA ILE A 60 0.11 6.62 -1.56
C ILE A 60 -0.75 6.80 -2.80
N THR A 61 -0.56 7.93 -3.47
CA THR A 61 -1.20 8.28 -4.73
C THR A 61 -0.19 8.94 -5.66
N LYS A 62 -0.54 9.08 -6.93
CA LYS A 62 0.27 9.84 -7.91
C LYS A 62 0.46 11.31 -7.52
N GLU A 63 -0.40 11.88 -6.68
CA GLU A 63 -0.27 13.29 -6.26
C GLU A 63 0.64 13.46 -5.04
N GLY A 64 0.86 12.40 -4.28
CA GLY A 64 1.46 12.52 -2.96
C GLY A 64 1.38 11.27 -2.11
N VAL A 65 2.20 11.27 -1.06
CA VAL A 65 2.16 10.34 0.06
C VAL A 65 1.58 11.07 1.27
N LYS A 66 0.56 10.50 1.89
CA LYS A 66 -0.04 11.00 3.12
C LYS A 66 0.16 10.01 4.25
N PHE A 67 0.90 10.40 5.28
CA PHE A 67 1.00 9.69 6.54
C PHE A 67 -0.09 10.20 7.47
N SER A 68 -0.83 9.29 8.08
CA SER A 68 -1.92 9.60 8.99
C SER A 68 -1.81 8.74 10.23
N THR A 69 -2.07 9.31 11.39
CA THR A 69 -2.18 8.57 12.65
C THR A 69 -3.36 9.10 13.44
N LYS A 70 -4.02 8.23 14.20
CA LYS A 70 -5.18 8.55 15.01
C LYS A 70 -5.02 7.88 16.37
N GLY A 71 -4.62 8.66 17.36
CA GLY A 71 -4.56 8.24 18.75
C GLY A 71 -5.70 8.82 19.59
N ASP A 72 -5.58 8.64 20.89
CA ASP A 72 -6.47 9.19 21.91
C ASP A 72 -6.41 10.73 21.98
N ILE A 73 -5.22 11.32 21.78
CA ILE A 73 -5.01 12.77 21.80
C ILE A 73 -5.47 13.48 20.51
N GLY A 74 -5.74 12.74 19.43
CA GLY A 74 -6.25 13.32 18.19
C GLY A 74 -5.80 12.61 16.91
N THR A 75 -5.93 13.31 15.80
CA THR A 75 -5.55 12.83 14.46
C THR A 75 -4.50 13.75 13.86
N THR A 76 -3.40 13.19 13.40
CA THR A 76 -2.30 13.93 12.76
C THR A 76 -2.10 13.44 11.35
N ASN A 77 -1.85 14.36 10.42
CA ASN A 77 -1.62 14.06 9.02
C ASN A 77 -0.40 14.82 8.51
N ILE A 78 0.49 14.13 7.81
CA ILE A 78 1.65 14.71 7.11
C ILE A 78 1.49 14.35 5.63
N VAL A 79 1.50 15.35 4.75
CA VAL A 79 1.31 15.17 3.31
C VAL A 79 2.58 15.62 2.57
N CYS A 80 3.23 14.67 1.90
CA CYS A 80 4.33 14.91 0.98
C CYS A 80 3.78 14.88 -0.44
N LYS A 81 3.65 16.05 -1.08
CA LYS A 81 3.17 16.13 -2.46
C LYS A 81 4.31 15.89 -3.44
N GLN A 82 3.99 15.29 -4.58
CA GLN A 82 4.92 15.29 -5.70
C GLN A 82 5.20 16.74 -6.11
N ASN A 83 6.47 17.07 -6.30
CA ASN A 83 6.90 18.38 -6.78
C ASN A 83 7.98 18.22 -7.84
N THR A 84 7.71 18.69 -9.05
CA THR A 84 8.67 18.82 -10.13
C THR A 84 9.09 20.29 -10.23
N SER A 85 9.97 20.73 -9.33
CA SER A 85 10.56 22.07 -9.47
C SER A 85 11.55 22.05 -10.63
N MET A 86 11.27 22.83 -11.68
CA MET A 86 12.18 22.95 -12.84
C MET A 86 13.42 23.79 -12.52
N ASP A 87 13.31 24.72 -11.57
CA ASP A 87 14.39 25.64 -11.23
C ASP A 87 15.51 24.95 -10.43
N LYS A 88 15.17 23.88 -9.70
CA LYS A 88 16.07 23.11 -8.84
C LYS A 88 15.66 21.63 -8.80
N PRO A 89 16.07 20.82 -9.79
CA PRO A 89 15.69 19.42 -9.87
C PRO A 89 16.19 18.59 -8.67
N GLU A 90 17.26 18.99 -8.01
CA GLU A 90 17.80 18.35 -6.80
C GLU A 90 16.89 18.48 -5.57
N GLU A 91 15.97 19.44 -5.56
CA GLU A 91 14.96 19.62 -4.51
C GLU A 91 13.61 18.99 -4.91
N ALA A 92 13.51 18.36 -6.09
CA ALA A 92 12.28 17.74 -6.56
C ALA A 92 11.93 16.50 -5.72
N SER A 93 10.63 16.33 -5.44
CA SER A 93 10.09 15.13 -4.81
C SER A 93 9.32 14.37 -5.87
N ILE A 94 9.88 13.26 -6.35
CA ILE A 94 9.31 12.44 -7.42
C ILE A 94 8.66 11.21 -6.77
N ILE A 95 7.44 10.88 -7.20
CA ILE A 95 6.75 9.67 -6.75
C ILE A 95 6.66 8.73 -7.94
N GLU A 96 7.41 7.64 -7.88
CA GLU A 96 7.41 6.60 -8.89
C GLU A 96 6.59 5.40 -8.40
N MET A 97 5.59 5.01 -9.18
CA MET A 97 4.80 3.82 -8.93
C MET A 97 4.96 2.91 -10.15
N ASN A 98 5.82 1.89 -10.03
CA ASN A 98 6.04 0.92 -11.11
C ASN A 98 4.92 -0.11 -11.11
N GLU A 99 4.13 -0.12 -12.18
CA GLU A 99 3.05 -1.09 -12.46
C GLU A 99 2.10 -1.38 -11.28
N PRO A 100 1.57 -0.36 -10.57
CA PRO A 100 0.77 -0.63 -9.40
C PRO A 100 -0.59 -1.22 -9.78
N LEU A 101 -1.06 -2.19 -8.99
CA LEU A 101 -2.41 -2.77 -9.14
C LEU A 101 -3.52 -1.71 -8.97
N SER A 102 -3.20 -0.57 -8.36
CA SER A 102 -4.12 0.55 -8.14
C SER A 102 -3.37 1.89 -8.11
N ASN A 103 -4.06 2.96 -8.51
CA ASN A 103 -3.59 4.33 -8.28
C ASN A 103 -3.57 4.73 -6.79
N ILE A 104 -4.15 3.88 -5.92
CA ILE A 104 -4.22 4.08 -4.48
C ILE A 104 -3.66 2.83 -3.79
N VAL A 105 -2.61 3.04 -3.00
CA VAL A 105 -2.05 2.02 -2.10
C VAL A 105 -2.16 2.54 -0.68
N ILE A 106 -2.61 1.69 0.23
CA ILE A 106 -2.68 1.99 1.66
C ILE A 106 -1.74 1.03 2.38
N ILE A 107 -0.80 1.56 3.15
CA ILE A 107 0.10 0.78 4.01
C ILE A 107 -0.27 1.09 5.45
N SER A 108 -0.69 0.09 6.20
CA SER A 108 -0.96 0.20 7.63
C SER A 108 0.18 -0.47 8.39
N LEU A 109 0.89 0.31 9.19
CA LEU A 109 1.96 -0.13 10.07
C LEU A 109 1.47 -0.02 11.51
N SER A 110 1.68 -1.06 12.30
CA SER A 110 1.52 -1.06 13.75
C SER A 110 2.64 -1.90 14.34
N ASN A 111 3.05 -1.61 15.57
CA ASN A 111 4.09 -2.38 16.24
C ASN A 111 3.58 -3.74 16.73
N GLU A 112 2.26 -3.87 16.97
CA GLU A 112 1.65 -5.11 17.48
C GLU A 112 1.01 -5.97 16.38
N LEU A 113 0.77 -5.40 15.20
CA LEU A 113 0.10 -6.08 14.09
C LEU A 113 1.02 -6.20 12.88
N SER A 114 0.83 -7.25 12.07
CA SER A 114 1.52 -7.40 10.79
C SER A 114 1.28 -6.19 9.89
N VAL A 115 2.31 -5.76 9.15
CA VAL A 115 2.17 -4.69 8.17
C VAL A 115 1.16 -5.11 7.11
N VAL A 116 0.16 -4.27 6.86
CA VAL A 116 -0.88 -4.53 5.85
C VAL A 116 -0.68 -3.60 4.67
N VAL A 117 -0.57 -4.17 3.47
CA VAL A 117 -0.56 -3.43 2.21
C VAL A 117 -1.87 -3.70 1.49
N GLU A 118 -2.69 -2.67 1.37
CA GLU A 118 -3.99 -2.71 0.71
C GLU A 118 -3.95 -1.98 -0.63
N TYR A 119 -4.32 -2.69 -1.70
CA TYR A 119 -4.51 -2.13 -3.04
C TYR A 119 -6.01 -2.03 -3.32
N LYS A 120 -6.51 -0.80 -3.50
CA LYS A 120 -7.92 -0.58 -3.83
C LYS A 120 -8.18 -0.84 -5.31
N ILE A 121 -8.84 -1.94 -5.66
CA ILE A 121 -9.21 -2.25 -7.05
C ILE A 121 -10.60 -1.66 -7.33
N VAL A 122 -10.64 -0.62 -8.16
CA VAL A 122 -11.86 0.14 -8.46
C VAL A 122 -13.01 -0.78 -8.88
N LYS A 123 -14.16 -0.69 -8.18
CA LYS A 123 -15.38 -1.50 -8.38
C LYS A 123 -15.23 -3.02 -8.15
N MET A 124 -14.04 -3.52 -7.82
CA MET A 124 -13.80 -4.94 -7.58
C MET A 124 -13.57 -5.26 -6.10
N GLY A 125 -13.05 -4.29 -5.32
CA GLY A 125 -12.77 -4.46 -3.89
C GLY A 125 -11.33 -4.08 -3.57
N TYR A 126 -10.66 -4.91 -2.78
CA TYR A 126 -9.30 -4.66 -2.31
C TYR A 126 -8.49 -5.96 -2.33
N VAL A 127 -7.19 -5.83 -2.59
CA VAL A 127 -6.22 -6.91 -2.34
C VAL A 127 -5.37 -6.50 -1.14
N CYS A 128 -5.34 -7.33 -0.11
CA CYS A 128 -4.59 -7.09 1.12
C CYS A 128 -3.46 -8.11 1.27
N PHE A 129 -2.23 -7.63 1.41
CA PHE A 129 -1.08 -8.43 1.78
C PHE A 129 -0.73 -8.17 3.24
N TYR A 130 -0.54 -9.23 4.02
CA TYR A 130 -0.07 -9.17 5.38
C TYR A 130 1.39 -9.62 5.39
N LEU A 131 2.30 -8.70 5.68
CA LEU A 131 3.72 -9.00 5.81
C LEU A 131 3.98 -9.45 7.24
N ALA A 132 4.15 -10.76 7.41
CA ALA A 132 4.68 -11.32 8.64
C ALA A 132 6.21 -11.18 8.64
N PRO A 133 6.84 -10.85 9.79
CA PRO A 133 8.30 -10.93 9.93
C PRO A 133 8.79 -12.33 9.52
N LYS A 134 9.88 -12.40 8.75
CA LYS A 134 10.55 -13.67 8.47
C LYS A 134 11.03 -14.24 9.80
N ILE A 135 10.52 -15.40 10.19
CA ILE A 135 11.03 -16.12 11.36
C ILE A 135 12.33 -16.78 10.89
N GLU A 136 13.46 -16.37 11.45
CA GLU A 136 14.69 -17.14 11.29
C GLU A 136 14.51 -18.44 12.07
N GLU A 137 14.29 -19.55 11.37
CA GLU A 137 14.39 -20.88 11.99
C GLU A 137 15.83 -21.04 12.44
N GLY A 138 16.04 -21.03 13.77
CA GLY A 138 17.36 -21.18 14.36
C GLY A 138 18.03 -22.45 13.83
N GLU A 139 19.24 -22.31 13.31
CA GLU A 139 20.10 -23.45 12.98
C GLU A 139 20.14 -24.37 14.21
N GLU A 140 19.60 -25.58 14.08
CA GLU A 140 19.69 -26.59 15.13
C GLU A 140 21.16 -26.76 15.48
N ASP A 141 21.50 -26.42 16.74
CA ASP A 141 22.78 -26.71 17.38
C ASP A 141 23.04 -28.22 17.27
N THR A 142 23.62 -28.65 16.14
CA THR A 142 24.11 -30.01 15.94
C THR A 142 25.36 -30.15 16.80
N LYS A 143 25.15 -30.43 18.09
CA LYS A 143 26.23 -30.77 19.02
C LYS A 143 27.02 -31.94 18.43
N PRO A 144 28.36 -31.82 18.28
CA PRO A 144 29.16 -32.90 17.77
C PRO A 144 29.06 -34.11 18.71
N GLN A 145 28.75 -35.27 18.13
CA GLN A 145 28.81 -36.54 18.83
C GLN A 145 30.28 -36.87 19.16
N VAL A 146 30.49 -37.29 20.40
CA VAL A 146 31.79 -37.64 21.01
C VAL A 146 32.47 -38.80 20.28
#